data_AF-A0A7C6DF12-F1
#
_entry.id   AF-A0A7C6DF12-F1
#
_cell.length_a   1.000
_cell.length_b   1.000
_cell.length_c   1.000
_cell.angle_alpha   90.00
_cell.angle_beta   90.00
_cell.angle_gamma   90.00
#
_symmetry.space_group_name_H-M   'P 1'
#
loop_
_entity.id
_entity.type
_entity.pdbx_description
1 polymer ?
#
loop_
_entity_poly.entity_id
_entity_poly.type
_entity_poly.pdbx_seq_one_letter_code
_entity_poly.pdbx_strand_id
1 'polypeptide(L)'
;MAKDIPVKEIGELLDEVSGKLPKMISGILETLYSAEAGRSMGQSVGNFYKELVGAGISQEEALKMAKDYMLSLKDITSSFTKQEYKE
;
A
#
# COMPACT_ATOMS: atom_id res chain seq x y z
N MET A 1 -31.51 -9.55 34.13
CA MET A 1 -31.68 -8.30 33.36
C MET A 1 -30.79 -8.41 32.15
N ALA A 2 -31.36 -8.72 30.97
CA ALA A 2 -30.59 -8.65 29.74
C ALA A 2 -30.30 -7.16 29.51
N LYS A 3 -29.01 -6.78 29.49
CA LYS A 3 -28.62 -5.43 29.09
C LYS A 3 -29.00 -5.28 27.63
N ASP A 4 -29.98 -4.44 27.33
CA ASP A 4 -30.32 -4.10 25.96
C ASP A 4 -29.05 -3.60 25.26
N ILE A 5 -28.69 -4.26 24.15
CA ILE A 5 -27.55 -3.86 23.33
C ILE A 5 -27.92 -2.52 22.68
N PRO A 6 -27.10 -1.46 22.81
CA PRO A 6 -27.38 -0.14 22.26
C PRO A 6 -27.14 -0.11 20.75
N VAL A 7 -28.02 -0.77 19.99
CA VAL A 7 -27.89 -0.97 18.53
C VAL A 7 -27.83 0.36 17.78
N LYS A 8 -28.56 1.38 18.25
CA LYS A 8 -28.60 2.70 17.63
C LYS A 8 -27.25 3.41 17.73
N GLU A 9 -26.69 3.49 18.93
CA GLU A 9 -25.40 4.12 19.19
C GLU A 9 -24.25 3.38 18.48
N ILE A 10 -24.34 2.04 18.39
CA ILE A 10 -23.40 1.24 17.61
C ILE A 10 -23.53 1.55 16.11
N GLY A 11 -24.74 1.68 15.59
CA GLY A 11 -24.98 2.09 14.19
C GLY A 11 -24.37 3.45 13.88
N GLU A 12 -24.64 4.45 14.72
CA GLU A 12 -24.08 5.80 14.56
C GLU A 12 -22.54 5.82 14.63
N LEU A 13 -21.93 5.00 15.50
CA LEU A 13 -20.49 4.84 15.56
C LEU A 13 -19.92 4.20 14.29
N LEU A 14 -20.57 3.14 13.79
CA LEU A 14 -20.13 2.44 12.59
C LEU A 14 -20.26 3.31 11.34
N ASP A 15 -21.31 4.15 11.27
CA ASP A 15 -21.49 5.14 10.20
C ASP A 15 -20.39 6.22 10.24
N GLU A 16 -20.05 6.72 11.42
CA GLU A 16 -18.98 7.72 11.57
C GLU A 16 -17.59 7.12 11.22
N VAL A 17 -17.35 5.86 11.59
CA VAL A 17 -16.10 5.14 11.28
C VAL A 17 -16.04 4.82 9.78
N SER A 18 -17.12 4.34 9.17
CA SER A 18 -17.17 4.02 7.75
C SER A 18 -17.02 5.27 6.86
N GLY A 19 -17.42 6.45 7.33
CA GLY A 19 -17.17 7.72 6.65
C GLY A 19 -15.72 8.23 6.76
N LYS A 20 -14.99 7.86 7.81
CA LYS A 20 -13.61 8.35 8.08
C LYS A 20 -12.53 7.40 7.59
N LEU A 21 -12.76 6.10 7.71
CA LEU A 21 -11.79 5.07 7.36
C LEU A 21 -11.32 5.18 5.90
N PRO A 22 -12.21 5.35 4.89
CA PRO A 22 -11.78 5.47 3.50
C PRO A 22 -10.97 6.74 3.21
N LYS A 23 -11.28 7.84 3.90
CA LYS A 23 -10.53 9.10 3.79
C LYS A 23 -9.11 8.95 4.35
N MET A 24 -8.95 8.21 5.44
CA MET A 24 -7.64 7.91 6.01
C MET A 24 -6.81 7.04 5.06
N ILE A 25 -7.41 5.99 4.48
CA ILE A 25 -6.76 5.13 3.49
C ILE A 25 -6.34 5.96 2.26
N SER A 26 -7.27 6.75 1.71
CA SER A 26 -7.00 7.65 0.59
C SER A 26 -5.84 8.63 0.84
N GLY A 27 -5.78 9.26 2.02
CA GLY A 27 -4.69 10.17 2.37
C GLY A 27 -3.32 9.49 2.52
N ILE A 28 -3.29 8.25 3.03
CA ILE A 28 -2.06 7.44 3.06
C ILE A 28 -1.64 7.11 1.62
N LEU A 29 -2.58 6.76 0.75
CA LEU A 29 -2.31 6.46 -0.65
C LEU A 29 -1.79 7.68 -1.41
N GLU A 30 -2.38 8.87 -1.25
CA GLU A 30 -1.85 10.10 -1.84
C GLU A 30 -0.41 10.39 -1.39
N THR A 31 -0.11 10.09 -0.13
CA THR A 31 1.26 10.20 0.41
C THR A 31 2.20 9.20 -0.28
N LEU A 32 1.76 7.95 -0.48
CA LEU A 32 2.52 6.89 -1.16
C LEU A 32 2.63 7.09 -2.68
N TYR A 33 1.70 7.79 -3.32
CA TYR A 33 1.74 8.13 -4.75
C TYR A 33 2.32 9.52 -5.02
N SER A 34 2.75 10.23 -3.97
CA SER A 34 3.42 11.52 -4.11
C SER A 34 4.71 11.39 -4.93
N ALA A 35 5.13 12.49 -5.57
CA ALA A 35 6.39 12.54 -6.31
C ALA A 35 7.60 12.15 -5.42
N GLU A 36 7.53 12.47 -4.13
CA GLU A 36 8.55 12.12 -3.15
C GLU A 36 8.58 10.61 -2.88
N ALA A 37 7.42 9.98 -2.68
CA ALA A 37 7.33 8.54 -2.51
C ALA A 37 7.76 7.78 -3.78
N GLY A 38 7.40 8.27 -4.96
CA GLY A 38 7.89 7.74 -6.24
C GLY A 38 9.42 7.85 -6.36
N ARG A 39 10.01 8.97 -5.92
CA ARG A 39 11.47 9.17 -5.90
C ARG A 39 12.16 8.21 -4.92
N SER A 40 11.64 8.09 -3.70
CA SER A 40 12.17 7.16 -2.69
C SER A 40 12.09 5.71 -3.17
N MET A 41 10.97 5.30 -3.76
CA MET A 41 10.79 3.96 -4.31
C MET A 41 11.77 3.67 -5.44
N GLY A 42 11.95 4.63 -6.37
CA GLY A 42 12.93 4.52 -7.45
C GLY A 42 14.38 4.39 -6.94
N GLN A 43 14.74 5.12 -5.88
CA GLN A 43 16.04 4.99 -5.22
C GLN A 43 16.24 3.61 -4.61
N SER A 44 15.25 3.08 -3.89
CA SER A 44 15.33 1.73 -3.29
C SER A 44 15.50 0.64 -4.35
N VAL A 45 14.70 0.66 -5.42
CA VAL A 45 14.81 -0.30 -6.53
C VAL A 45 16.16 -0.17 -7.25
N GLY A 46 16.62 1.06 -7.48
CA GLY A 46 17.92 1.30 -8.11
C GLY A 46 19.12 0.87 -7.25
N ASN A 47 19.04 1.07 -5.93
CA ASN A 47 20.07 0.60 -5.00
C ASN A 47 20.07 -0.93 -4.93
N PHE A 48 18.90 -1.56 -4.86
CA PHE A 48 18.79 -3.02 -4.90
C PHE A 48 19.45 -3.60 -6.17
N TYR A 49 19.15 -3.02 -7.35
CA TYR A 49 19.83 -3.40 -8.59
C TYR A 49 21.37 -3.29 -8.49
N LYS A 50 21.89 -2.17 -7.97
CA LYS A 50 23.34 -1.96 -7.82
C LYS A 50 23.98 -2.99 -6.90
N GLU A 51 23.33 -3.33 -5.79
CA GLU A 51 23.81 -4.35 -4.85
C GLU A 51 23.83 -5.74 -5.50
N LEU A 52 22.80 -6.11 -6.28
CA LEU A 52 22.79 -7.38 -7.00
C LEU A 52 23.95 -7.47 -8.00
N VAL A 53 24.18 -6.42 -8.77
CA VAL A 53 25.32 -6.35 -9.70
C VAL A 53 26.65 -6.40 -8.93
N GLY A 54 26.75 -5.68 -7.81
CA GLY A 54 27.92 -5.70 -6.92
C GLY A 54 28.21 -7.08 -6.33
N ALA A 55 27.17 -7.88 -6.11
CA ALA A 55 27.26 -9.27 -5.65
C ALA A 55 27.62 -10.26 -6.78
N GLY A 56 27.82 -9.80 -8.01
CA GLY A 56 28.23 -10.63 -9.15
C GLY A 56 27.08 -11.20 -9.98
N ILE A 57 25.84 -10.77 -9.74
CA ILE A 57 24.69 -11.12 -10.60
C ILE A 57 24.82 -10.38 -11.93
N SER A 58 24.51 -11.05 -13.05
CA SER A 58 24.54 -10.44 -14.37
C SER A 58 23.58 -9.23 -14.43
N GLN A 59 23.92 -8.20 -15.22
CA GLN A 59 23.10 -6.99 -15.30
C GLN A 59 21.66 -7.29 -15.75
N GLU A 60 21.49 -8.23 -16.68
CA GLU A 60 20.18 -8.64 -17.19
C GLU A 60 19.33 -9.29 -16.08
N GLU A 61 19.93 -10.21 -15.33
CA GLU A 61 19.25 -10.94 -14.27
C GLU A 61 18.97 -10.04 -13.06
N ALA A 62 19.90 -9.16 -12.71
CA ALA A 62 19.71 -8.14 -11.68
C ALA A 62 18.60 -7.15 -12.05
N LEU A 63 18.54 -6.72 -13.31
CA LEU A 63 17.48 -5.84 -13.82
C LEU A 63 16.11 -6.53 -13.75
N LYS A 64 16.06 -7.82 -14.11
CA LYS A 64 14.84 -8.62 -13.97
C LYS A 64 14.39 -8.70 -12.52
N MET A 65 15.29 -9.05 -11.59
CA MET A 65 14.96 -9.13 -10.15
C MET A 65 14.48 -7.78 -9.59
N ALA A 66 15.12 -6.67 -9.95
CA ALA A 66 14.71 -5.34 -9.52
C ALA A 66 13.31 -4.96 -10.05
N LYS A 67 13.00 -5.32 -11.30
CA LYS A 67 11.65 -5.14 -11.87
C LYS A 67 10.61 -6.00 -11.15
N ASP A 68 10.91 -7.27 -10.91
CA ASP A 68 10.02 -8.20 -10.22
C ASP A 68 9.73 -7.73 -8.78
N TYR A 69 10.73 -7.19 -8.08
CA TYR A 69 10.57 -6.57 -6.76
C TYR A 69 9.64 -5.35 -6.80
N MET A 70 9.85 -4.45 -7.76
CA MET A 70 8.99 -3.27 -7.95
C MET A 70 7.54 -3.64 -8.26
N LEU A 71 7.32 -4.66 -9.09
CA LEU A 71 5.99 -5.18 -9.39
C LEU A 71 5.32 -5.77 -8.15
N SER A 72 6.07 -6.52 -7.33
CA SER A 72 5.56 -7.08 -6.07
C SER A 72 5.10 -5.96 -5.11
N LEU A 73 5.85 -4.87 -4.99
CA LEU A 73 5.46 -3.71 -4.19
C LEU A 73 4.20 -3.04 -4.73
N LYS A 74 4.08 -2.90 -6.05
CA LYS A 74 2.87 -2.35 -6.71
C LYS A 74 1.66 -3.24 -6.45
N ASP A 75 1.81 -4.55 -6.58
CA ASP A 75 0.72 -5.50 -6.39
C ASP A 75 0.20 -5.46 -4.97
N ILE A 76 1.08 -5.49 -3.97
CA ILE A 76 0.73 -5.35 -2.54
C ILE A 76 -0.03 -4.04 -2.31
N THR A 77 0.50 -2.92 -2.80
CA THR A 77 -0.13 -1.60 -2.66
C THR A 77 -1.51 -1.58 -3.32
N SER A 78 -1.63 -2.20 -4.49
CA SER A 78 -2.89 -2.28 -5.24
C SER A 78 -3.91 -3.22 -4.61
N SER A 79 -3.48 -4.26 -3.89
CA SER A 79 -4.37 -5.13 -3.13
C SER A 79 -4.97 -4.40 -1.93
N PHE A 80 -4.21 -3.53 -1.28
CA PHE A 80 -4.73 -2.65 -0.23
C PHE A 80 -5.71 -1.61 -0.77
N THR A 81 -5.56 -1.16 -2.01
CA THR A 81 -6.48 -0.18 -2.63
C THR A 81 -7.74 -0.83 -3.22
N LYS A 82 -7.65 -2.07 -3.72
CA LYS A 82 -8.79 -2.76 -4.37
C LYS A 82 -9.89 -3.24 -3.42
N GLN A 83 -9.64 -3.34 -2.11
CA GLN A 83 -10.66 -3.77 -1.16
C GLN A 83 -11.74 -2.71 -0.90
N GLU A 84 -11.56 -1.45 -1.35
CA GLU A 84 -12.55 -0.37 -1.21
C GLU A 84 -13.59 -0.27 -2.34
N TYR A 85 -13.47 -1.04 -3.44
CA TYR A 85 -14.34 -0.93 -4.62
C TYR A 85 -15.15 -2.21 -4.92
N LYS A 86 -15.72 -2.83 -3.89
CA LYS A 86 -16.82 -3.78 -4.07
C LYS A 86 -18.02 -3.31 -3.24
N GLU A 87 -18.72 -2.31 -3.79
CA GLU A 87 -20.17 -2.15 -3.61
C GLU A 87 -20.88 -2.81 -4.80
#